data_AF-A0A834C5A7-F1
#
_entry.id   AF-A0A834C5A7-F1
#
_cell.length_a   1.000
_cell.length_b   1.000
_cell.length_c   1.000
_cell.angle_alpha   90.00
_cell.angle_beta   90.00
_cell.angle_gamma   90.00
#
_symmetry.space_group_name_H-M   'P 1'
#
loop_
_entity.id
_entity.type
_entity.pdbx_description
1 polymer ?
#
loop_
_entity_poly.entity_id
_entity_poly.type
_entity_poly.pdbx_seq_one_letter_code
_entity_poly.pdbx_strand_id
1 'polypeptide(L)'
;MRGEVKAEASVEWCFWSPDKGEAEENCTLIYRYEDIREDILDPRFDGRLAWNGSKNTKDLQDGSIFILNVTDEDKGMYKCIFRRRLIYEKYEFNTNTTKRIQLEVVDRLTRGMASILSEVMMYASIVGLQFWLLVEMIYCYRKIAAAGEEALRESEAEYLAIASESKDNCAAVPVAE
;
A
#
# COMPACT_ATOMS: atom_id res chain seq x y z
N MET A 1 -7.24 -29.97 13.11
CA MET A 1 -7.92 -28.73 12.68
C MET A 1 -8.67 -28.19 13.88
N ARG A 2 -8.40 -26.95 14.31
CA ARG A 2 -9.12 -26.31 15.42
C ARG A 2 -10.43 -25.76 14.86
N GLY A 3 -11.56 -26.38 15.23
CA GLY A 3 -12.88 -25.90 14.84
C GLY A 3 -13.17 -24.52 15.45
N GLU A 4 -13.92 -23.71 14.71
CA GLU A 4 -14.45 -22.44 15.22
C GLU A 4 -15.40 -22.74 16.40
N VAL A 5 -15.16 -22.07 17.54
CA VAL A 5 -15.95 -22.28 18.76
C VAL A 5 -17.11 -21.30 18.72
N LYS A 6 -18.33 -21.81 18.97
CA LYS A 6 -19.52 -20.94 19.05
C LYS A 6 -19.29 -19.86 20.11
N ALA A 7 -19.54 -18.62 19.74
CA ALA A 7 -19.32 -17.50 20.62
C ALA A 7 -20.44 -16.47 20.50
N GLU A 8 -20.63 -15.74 21.59
CA GLU A 8 -21.50 -14.57 21.65
C GLU A 8 -20.64 -13.39 22.09
N ALA A 9 -20.84 -12.23 21.48
CA ALA A 9 -20.06 -11.04 21.79
C ALA A 9 -20.95 -9.82 21.97
N SER A 10 -20.54 -8.95 22.87
CA SER A 10 -21.06 -7.59 23.02
C SER A 10 -19.93 -6.58 22.87
N VAL A 11 -20.27 -5.43 22.29
CA VAL A 11 -19.33 -4.35 22.02
C VAL A 11 -19.79 -3.11 22.76
N GLU A 12 -18.90 -2.54 23.55
CA GLU A 12 -19.09 -1.29 24.27
C GLU A 12 -18.08 -0.28 23.76
N TRP A 13 -18.53 0.94 23.42
CA TRP A 13 -17.65 2.04 23.07
C TRP A 13 -17.74 3.12 24.11
N CYS A 14 -16.57 3.55 24.59
CA CYS A 14 -16.45 4.65 25.51
C CYS A 14 -15.60 5.78 24.91
N PHE A 15 -15.89 7.02 25.27
CA PHE A 15 -15.21 8.23 24.81
C PHE A 15 -14.70 9.06 25.98
N TRP A 16 -13.52 9.66 25.81
CA TRP A 16 -12.99 10.68 26.70
C TRP A 16 -12.10 11.66 25.92
N SER A 17 -12.06 12.91 26.35
CA SER A 17 -11.25 13.94 25.71
C SER A 17 -10.06 14.32 26.60
N PRO A 18 -8.82 13.87 26.28
CA PRO A 18 -7.64 14.25 27.05
C PRO A 18 -7.38 15.76 27.01
N ASP A 19 -7.76 16.43 25.91
CA ASP A 19 -7.65 17.88 25.74
C ASP A 19 -8.51 18.66 26.74
N LYS A 20 -9.61 18.05 27.23
CA LYS A 20 -10.48 18.61 28.28
C LYS A 20 -10.04 18.21 29.69
N GLY A 21 -8.88 17.54 29.83
CA GLY A 21 -8.37 17.06 31.11
C GLY A 21 -9.06 15.79 31.63
N GLU A 22 -9.83 15.10 30.79
CA GLU A 22 -10.49 13.85 31.16
C GLU A 22 -9.49 12.69 31.16
N ALA A 23 -9.50 11.90 32.24
CA ALA A 23 -8.73 10.66 32.32
C ALA A 23 -9.52 9.48 31.70
N GLU A 24 -8.81 8.44 31.28
CA GLU A 24 -9.43 7.21 30.75
C GLU A 24 -10.36 6.51 31.77
N GLU A 25 -10.14 6.74 33.06
CA GLU A 25 -11.00 6.23 34.13
C GLU A 25 -12.39 6.87 34.10
N ASN A 26 -12.49 8.12 33.63
CA ASN A 26 -13.73 8.89 33.50
C ASN A 26 -14.37 8.74 32.11
N CYS A 27 -14.09 7.63 31.44
CA CYS A 27 -14.57 7.40 30.09
C CYS A 27 -16.10 7.24 30.07
N THR A 28 -16.77 8.04 29.26
CA THR A 28 -18.23 8.01 29.13
C THR A 28 -18.63 6.94 28.13
N LEU A 29 -19.52 6.03 28.51
CA LEU A 29 -20.04 4.99 27.61
C LEU A 29 -21.00 5.65 26.60
N ILE A 30 -20.64 5.61 25.32
CA ILE A 30 -21.39 6.30 24.24
C ILE A 30 -22.28 5.35 23.45
N TYR A 31 -21.87 4.08 23.30
CA TYR A 31 -22.55 3.11 22.46
C TYR A 31 -22.40 1.70 23.01
N ARG A 32 -23.47 0.91 22.93
CA ARG A 32 -23.45 -0.51 23.24
C ARG A 32 -24.18 -1.29 22.15
N TYR A 33 -23.58 -2.39 21.71
CA TYR A 33 -24.19 -3.32 20.78
C TYR A 33 -24.17 -4.73 21.37
N GLU A 34 -25.35 -5.27 21.59
CA GLU A 34 -25.57 -6.60 22.18
C GLU A 34 -26.84 -7.22 21.60
N ASP A 35 -26.78 -8.51 21.27
CA ASP A 35 -27.92 -9.29 20.78
C ASP A 35 -28.70 -8.64 19.61
N ILE A 36 -27.97 -8.07 18.65
CA ILE A 36 -28.53 -7.41 17.44
C ILE A 36 -29.33 -6.13 17.79
N ARG A 37 -29.06 -5.53 18.95
CA ARG A 37 -29.62 -4.24 19.36
C ARG A 37 -28.52 -3.22 19.57
N GLU A 38 -28.80 -2.01 19.13
CA GLU A 38 -27.95 -0.85 19.34
C GLU A 38 -28.56 0.06 20.41
N ASP A 39 -27.75 0.42 21.40
CA ASP A 39 -28.08 1.38 22.44
C ASP A 39 -27.11 2.55 22.35
N ILE A 40 -27.63 3.74 22.05
CA ILE A 40 -26.89 5.00 22.15
C ILE A 40 -27.16 5.57 23.56
N LEU A 41 -26.09 5.75 24.33
CA LEU A 41 -26.19 6.07 25.76
C LEU A 41 -25.85 7.53 26.06
N ASP A 42 -25.16 8.21 25.15
CA ASP A 42 -24.76 9.60 25.29
C ASP A 42 -25.57 10.50 24.33
N PRO A 43 -26.31 11.49 24.86
CA PRO A 43 -27.11 12.41 24.04
C PRO A 43 -26.32 13.19 22.99
N ARG A 44 -25.01 13.41 23.19
CA ARG A 44 -24.14 14.12 22.22
C ARG A 44 -24.02 13.38 20.88
N PHE A 45 -24.27 12.08 20.93
CA PHE A 45 -24.11 11.15 19.82
C PHE A 45 -25.46 10.60 19.31
N ASP A 46 -26.57 11.09 19.86
CA ASP A 46 -27.91 10.65 19.48
C ASP A 46 -28.20 10.96 18.01
N GLY A 47 -28.71 9.96 17.28
CA GLY A 47 -28.96 10.03 15.84
C GLY A 47 -27.71 10.16 14.94
N ARG A 48 -26.49 10.15 15.51
CA ARG A 48 -25.23 10.31 14.77
C ARG A 48 -24.42 9.02 14.70
N LEU A 49 -24.55 8.14 15.68
CA LEU A 49 -23.87 6.85 15.69
C LEU A 49 -24.65 5.80 14.91
N ALA A 50 -23.94 5.03 14.09
CA ALA A 50 -24.51 3.91 13.34
C ALA A 50 -23.60 2.68 13.37
N TRP A 51 -24.19 1.49 13.48
CA TRP A 51 -23.45 0.24 13.43
C TRP A 51 -22.90 -0.09 12.03
N ASN A 52 -21.60 -0.36 11.93
CA ASN A 52 -20.95 -0.86 10.71
C ASN A 52 -20.22 -2.20 10.89
N GLY A 53 -20.28 -2.79 12.08
CA GLY A 53 -19.63 -4.07 12.35
C GLY A 53 -20.38 -5.27 11.77
N SER A 54 -20.10 -6.46 12.30
CA SER A 54 -20.76 -7.71 11.90
C SER A 54 -22.28 -7.62 12.08
N LYS A 55 -23.05 -7.93 11.03
CA LYS A 55 -24.53 -7.85 11.04
C LYS A 55 -25.14 -9.24 11.11
N ASN A 56 -26.33 -9.35 11.71
CA ASN A 56 -27.13 -10.59 11.78
C ASN A 56 -26.44 -11.80 12.42
N THR A 57 -25.45 -11.58 13.28
CA THR A 57 -24.76 -12.62 14.03
C THR A 57 -24.57 -12.19 15.48
N LYS A 58 -24.58 -13.17 16.40
CA LYS A 58 -24.19 -12.96 17.80
C LYS A 58 -22.69 -13.12 18.01
N ASP A 59 -22.01 -13.82 17.10
CA ASP A 59 -20.55 -13.89 17.10
C ASP A 59 -20.00 -12.70 16.33
N LEU A 60 -19.78 -11.59 17.04
CA LEU A 60 -19.21 -10.40 16.46
C LEU A 60 -17.70 -10.60 16.32
N GLN A 61 -17.17 -10.32 15.13
CA GLN A 61 -15.72 -10.25 14.89
C GLN A 61 -15.28 -8.84 14.51
N ASP A 62 -16.20 -8.04 13.98
CA ASP A 62 -16.03 -6.62 13.70
C ASP A 62 -16.99 -5.79 14.56
N GLY A 63 -16.42 -4.86 15.31
CA GLY A 63 -17.11 -3.98 16.26
C GLY A 63 -17.20 -2.52 15.81
N SER A 64 -17.08 -2.24 14.52
CA SER A 64 -16.95 -0.87 13.99
C SER A 64 -18.25 -0.06 14.05
N ILE A 65 -18.11 1.24 14.33
CA ILE A 65 -19.18 2.24 14.32
C ILE A 65 -18.86 3.38 13.35
N PHE A 66 -19.90 4.01 12.81
CA PHE A 66 -19.79 5.27 12.10
C PHE A 66 -20.25 6.43 12.98
N ILE A 67 -19.57 7.57 12.83
CA ILE A 67 -19.98 8.85 13.40
C ILE A 67 -20.41 9.73 12.22
N LEU A 68 -21.69 10.07 12.16
CA LEU A 68 -22.26 10.93 11.13
C LEU A 68 -22.17 12.40 11.55
N ASN A 69 -21.97 13.29 10.57
CA ASN A 69 -21.81 14.73 10.76
C ASN A 69 -20.73 15.05 11.82
N VAL A 70 -19.49 14.65 11.56
CA VAL A 70 -18.35 14.85 12.48
C VAL A 70 -18.08 16.35 12.69
N THR A 71 -17.78 16.71 13.93
CA THR A 71 -17.48 18.06 14.41
C THR A 71 -16.20 18.03 15.27
N ASP A 72 -15.60 19.20 15.53
CA ASP A 72 -14.38 19.28 16.35
C ASP A 72 -14.56 18.76 17.78
N GLU A 73 -15.80 18.74 18.30
CA GLU A 73 -16.10 18.22 19.63
C GLU A 73 -15.94 16.70 19.74
N ASP A 74 -15.99 15.99 18.61
CA ASP A 74 -15.81 14.54 18.56
C ASP A 74 -14.33 14.13 18.64
N LYS A 75 -13.41 15.11 18.60
CA LYS A 75 -11.97 14.91 18.79
C LYS A 75 -11.70 14.37 20.20
N GLY A 76 -10.95 13.27 20.26
CA GLY A 76 -10.54 12.68 21.53
C GLY A 76 -10.13 11.23 21.39
N MET A 77 -10.27 10.50 22.48
CA MET A 77 -9.88 9.10 22.59
C MET A 77 -11.14 8.23 22.69
N TYR A 78 -11.16 7.19 21.88
CA TYR A 78 -12.21 6.18 21.84
C TYR A 78 -11.64 4.85 22.32
N LYS A 79 -12.42 4.15 23.15
CA LYS A 79 -12.08 2.83 23.67
C LYS A 79 -13.19 1.88 23.30
N CYS A 80 -12.86 0.91 22.45
CA CYS A 80 -13.72 -0.21 22.14
C CYS A 80 -13.40 -1.35 23.12
N ILE A 81 -14.43 -1.86 23.79
CA ILE A 81 -14.37 -2.99 24.70
C ILE A 81 -15.19 -4.11 24.08
N PHE A 82 -14.50 -5.17 23.68
CA PHE A 82 -15.07 -6.36 23.11
C PHE A 82 -15.21 -7.41 24.19
N ARG A 83 -16.43 -7.73 24.61
CA ARG A 83 -16.71 -8.79 25.58
C ARG A 83 -17.22 -10.01 24.84
N ARG A 84 -16.43 -11.08 24.82
CA ARG A 84 -16.77 -12.31 24.11
C ARG A 84 -16.92 -13.46 25.10
N ARG A 85 -18.04 -14.17 24.97
CA ARG A 85 -18.35 -15.42 25.67
C ARG A 85 -18.17 -16.57 24.69
N LEU A 86 -17.15 -17.38 24.92
CA LEU A 86 -16.89 -18.61 24.16
C LEU A 86 -17.65 -19.76 24.81
N ILE A 87 -18.48 -20.45 24.03
CA ILE A 87 -19.32 -21.54 24.51
C ILE A 87 -18.66 -22.86 24.08
N TYR A 88 -18.02 -23.54 25.04
CA TYR A 88 -17.51 -24.90 24.84
C TYR A 88 -18.53 -25.93 25.33
N GLU A 89 -18.36 -27.20 24.93
CA GLU A 89 -19.29 -28.28 25.31
C GLU A 89 -19.44 -28.47 26.82
N LYS A 90 -18.42 -28.11 27.62
CA LYS A 90 -18.36 -28.39 29.06
C LYS A 90 -18.32 -27.15 29.95
N TYR A 91 -18.01 -25.98 29.39
CA TYR A 91 -17.86 -24.74 30.15
C TYR A 91 -17.99 -23.52 29.23
N GLU A 92 -18.28 -22.37 29.82
CA GLU A 92 -18.23 -21.07 29.15
C GLU A 92 -16.97 -20.32 29.57
N PHE A 93 -16.34 -19.64 28.63
CA PHE A 93 -15.17 -18.80 28.90
C PHE A 93 -15.43 -17.38 28.45
N ASN A 94 -15.33 -16.44 29.39
CA ASN A 94 -15.46 -15.02 29.10
C ASN A 94 -14.09 -14.41 28.88
N THR A 95 -13.93 -13.69 27.79
CA THR A 95 -12.73 -12.91 27.46
C THR A 95 -13.13 -11.49 27.11
N ASN A 96 -12.29 -10.53 27.51
CA ASN A 96 -12.43 -9.14 27.15
C ASN A 96 -11.19 -8.67 26.39
N THR A 97 -11.40 -7.93 25.31
CA THR A 97 -10.34 -7.30 24.53
C THR A 97 -10.64 -5.82 24.38
N THR A 98 -9.66 -4.99 24.69
CA THR A 98 -9.81 -3.53 24.63
C THR A 98 -8.92 -2.98 23.53
N LYS A 99 -9.45 -2.05 22.74
CA LYS A 99 -8.71 -1.29 21.72
C LYS A 99 -8.91 0.20 21.96
N ARG A 100 -7.83 0.97 21.88
CA ARG A 100 -7.83 2.42 22.02
C ARG A 100 -7.53 3.06 20.67
N ILE A 101 -8.30 4.08 20.31
CA ILE A 101 -8.24 4.78 19.04
C ILE A 101 -8.23 6.28 19.34
N GLN A 102 -7.21 6.98 18.85
CA GLN A 102 -7.16 8.44 18.89
C GLN A 102 -7.81 8.99 17.63
N LEU A 103 -8.83 9.82 17.79
CA LEU A 103 -9.51 10.50 16.69
C LEU A 103 -9.11 11.97 16.69
N GLU A 104 -8.52 12.40 15.59
CA GLU A 104 -8.25 13.81 15.30
C GLU A 104 -9.16 14.28 14.18
N VAL A 105 -9.79 15.44 14.40
CA VAL A 105 -10.65 16.09 13.42
C VAL A 105 -9.85 17.20 12.76
N VAL A 106 -9.84 17.21 11.42
CA VAL A 106 -9.13 18.19 10.60
C VAL A 106 -10.05 18.70 9.50
N ASP A 107 -9.99 20.01 9.21
CA ASP A 107 -10.86 20.65 8.21
C ASP A 107 -10.67 20.10 6.80
N ARG A 108 -9.44 19.68 6.47
CA ARG A 108 -9.09 19.15 5.15
C ARG A 108 -8.24 17.90 5.30
N LEU A 109 -8.65 16.83 4.63
CA LEU A 109 -7.88 15.61 4.56
C LEU A 109 -6.59 15.86 3.78
N THR A 110 -5.46 15.92 4.48
CA THR A 110 -4.15 15.93 3.83
C THR A 110 -3.80 14.53 3.37
N ARG A 111 -3.29 14.37 2.14
CA ARG A 111 -2.76 13.08 1.68
C ARG A 111 -1.67 12.61 2.65
N GLY A 112 -1.73 11.34 3.05
CA GLY A 112 -0.75 10.77 3.97
C GLY A 112 0.66 10.92 3.42
N MET A 113 1.62 11.28 4.28
CA MET A 113 3.01 11.52 3.89
C MET A 113 3.60 10.34 3.08
N ALA A 114 3.25 9.11 3.46
CA ALA A 114 3.66 7.91 2.75
C ALA A 114 3.16 7.84 1.29
N SER A 115 1.92 8.29 1.03
CA SER A 115 1.36 8.32 -0.33
C SER A 115 2.02 9.39 -1.20
N ILE A 116 2.35 10.54 -0.62
CA ILE A 116 3.06 11.60 -1.34
C ILE A 116 4.49 11.15 -1.66
N LEU A 117 5.19 10.59 -0.66
CA LEU A 117 6.55 10.13 -0.83
C LEU A 117 6.65 8.98 -1.83
N SER A 118 5.74 8.01 -1.78
CA SER A 118 5.75 6.87 -2.71
C SER A 118 5.52 7.32 -4.15
N GLU A 119 4.64 8.29 -4.38
CA GLU A 119 4.41 8.87 -5.70
C GLU A 119 5.68 9.58 -6.23
N VAL A 120 6.32 10.40 -5.39
CA VAL A 120 7.57 11.09 -5.77
C VAL A 120 8.70 10.09 -6.07
N MET A 121 8.88 9.10 -5.20
CA MET A 121 9.91 8.07 -5.36
C MET A 121 9.68 7.23 -6.63
N MET A 122 8.42 6.94 -6.96
CA MET A 122 8.07 6.25 -8.20
C MET A 122 8.52 7.09 -9.42
N TYR A 123 8.14 8.36 -9.51
CA TYR A 123 8.52 9.21 -10.63
C TYR A 123 10.04 9.42 -10.72
N ALA A 124 10.72 9.64 -9.60
CA ALA A 124 12.18 9.78 -9.56
C ALA A 124 12.88 8.52 -10.08
N SER A 125 12.39 7.34 -9.71
CA SER A 125 12.94 6.06 -10.16
C SER A 125 12.72 5.84 -11.66
N ILE A 126 11.52 6.16 -12.16
CA ILE A 126 11.20 6.06 -13.60
C ILE A 126 12.12 6.97 -14.41
N VAL A 127 12.25 8.25 -14.04
CA VAL A 127 13.09 9.22 -14.76
C VAL A 127 14.57 8.83 -14.68
N GLY A 128 15.04 8.40 -13.51
CA GLY A 128 16.42 7.96 -13.32
C GLY A 128 16.77 6.73 -14.17
N LEU A 129 15.92 5.71 -14.17
CA LEU A 129 16.12 4.50 -14.99
C LEU A 129 16.02 4.81 -16.49
N GLN A 130 15.07 5.67 -16.90
CA GLN A 130 14.96 6.07 -18.30
C GLN A 130 16.19 6.81 -18.79
N PHE A 131 16.70 7.76 -17.98
CA PHE A 131 17.93 8.48 -18.30
C PHE A 131 19.13 7.52 -18.37
N TRP A 132 19.25 6.61 -17.41
CA TRP A 132 20.30 5.58 -17.41
C TRP A 132 20.28 4.73 -18.69
N LEU A 133 19.10 4.23 -19.09
CA LEU A 133 18.96 3.47 -20.33
C LEU A 133 19.35 4.30 -21.57
N LEU A 134 18.99 5.58 -21.62
CA LEU A 134 19.40 6.45 -22.73
C LEU A 134 20.91 6.65 -22.79
N VAL A 135 21.57 6.81 -21.64
CA VAL A 135 23.04 6.92 -21.56
C VAL A 135 23.70 5.65 -22.10
N GLU A 136 23.25 4.48 -21.66
CA GLU A 136 23.77 3.19 -22.16
C GLU A 136 23.49 2.98 -23.65
N MET A 137 22.29 3.35 -24.12
CA MET A 137 21.94 3.28 -25.54
C MET A 137 22.86 4.17 -26.40
N ILE A 138 23.13 5.41 -25.97
CA ILE A 138 24.04 6.32 -26.68
C ILE A 138 25.48 5.82 -26.62
N TYR A 139 25.92 5.34 -25.46
CA TYR A 139 27.26 4.81 -25.26
C TYR A 139 27.53 3.60 -26.16
N CYS A 140 26.64 2.61 -26.12
CA CYS A 140 26.70 1.43 -26.98
C CYS A 140 26.58 1.81 -28.47
N TYR A 141 25.69 2.73 -28.82
CA TYR A 141 25.55 3.20 -30.21
C TYR A 141 26.85 3.80 -30.73
N ARG A 142 27.47 4.73 -29.99
CA ARG A 142 28.73 5.36 -30.41
C ARG A 142 29.87 4.34 -30.53
N LYS A 143 29.94 3.40 -29.58
CA LYS A 143 30.97 2.36 -29.59
C LYS A 143 30.83 1.41 -30.78
N ILE A 144 29.61 0.95 -31.07
CA ILE A 144 29.33 0.08 -32.21
C ILE A 144 29.51 0.82 -33.53
N ALA A 145 29.10 2.09 -33.63
CA ALA A 145 29.31 2.89 -34.83
C ALA A 145 30.80 3.04 -35.16
N ALA A 146 31.64 3.31 -34.16
CA ALA A 146 33.10 3.36 -34.35
C ALA A 146 33.68 2.02 -34.82
N ALA A 147 33.28 0.91 -34.20
CA ALA A 147 33.72 -0.43 -34.62
C ALA A 147 33.17 -0.81 -36.01
N GLY A 148 31.96 -0.34 -36.36
CA GLY A 148 31.34 -0.57 -37.66
C GLY A 148 32.02 0.20 -38.79
N GLU A 149 32.47 1.43 -38.53
CA GLU A 149 33.29 2.20 -39.48
C GLU A 149 34.64 1.52 -39.72
N GLU A 150 35.28 0.98 -38.69
CA GLU A 150 36.54 0.23 -38.82
C GLU A 150 36.36 -1.06 -39.64
N ALA A 151 35.32 -1.85 -39.35
CA ALA A 151 35.00 -3.07 -40.10
C ALA A 151 34.64 -2.78 -41.57
N LEU A 152 33.94 -1.68 -41.85
CA LEU A 152 33.61 -1.27 -43.21
C LEU A 152 34.88 -0.86 -43.97
N ARG A 153 35.79 -0.13 -43.32
CA ARG A 153 37.09 0.25 -43.90
C ARG A 153 38.00 -0.95 -44.16
N GLU A 154 38.02 -1.94 -43.26
CA GLU A 154 38.75 -3.20 -43.45
C GLU A 154 38.18 -4.00 -44.62
N SER A 155 36.85 -4.10 -44.73
CA SER A 155 36.21 -4.77 -45.87
C SER A 155 36.53 -4.08 -47.19
N GLU A 156 36.47 -2.74 -47.26
CA GLU A 156 36.84 -1.99 -48.47
C GLU A 156 38.32 -2.16 -48.84
N ALA A 157 39.21 -2.19 -47.84
CA ALA A 157 40.63 -2.45 -48.06
C ALA A 157 40.89 -3.88 -48.57
N GLU A 158 40.17 -4.88 -48.05
CA GLU A 158 40.26 -6.28 -48.50
C GLU A 158 39.73 -6.43 -49.94
N TYR A 159 38.59 -5.79 -50.28
CA TYR A 159 38.08 -5.77 -51.65
C TYR A 159 39.05 -5.10 -52.64
N LEU A 160 39.68 -3.99 -52.25
CA LEU A 160 40.68 -3.31 -53.08
C LEU A 160 41.96 -4.16 -53.23
N ALA A 161 42.37 -4.87 -52.18
CA ALA A 161 43.52 -5.76 -52.22
C ALA A 161 43.30 -6.94 -53.19
N ILE A 162 42.12 -7.58 -53.14
CA ILE A 162 41.73 -8.65 -54.09
C ILE A 162 41.73 -8.14 -55.54
N ALA A 163 41.23 -6.91 -55.77
CA ALA A 163 41.25 -6.30 -57.10
C ALA A 163 42.68 -6.05 -57.59
N SER A 164 43.61 -5.60 -56.73
CA SER A 164 45.03 -5.43 -57.10
C SER A 164 45.73 -6.75 -57.37
N GLU A 165 45.48 -7.79 -56.57
CA GLU A 165 46.10 -9.11 -56.78
C GLU A 165 45.62 -9.76 -58.09
N SER A 166 44.34 -9.57 -58.46
CA SER A 166 43.81 -10.00 -59.76
C SER A 166 44.45 -9.26 -60.95
N LYS A 167 44.85 -8.00 -60.75
CA LYS A 167 45.48 -7.17 -61.78
C LYS A 167 46.94 -7.57 -62.01
N ASP A 168 47.66 -7.91 -60.94
CA ASP A 168 49.05 -8.35 -61.04
C ASP A 168 49.17 -9.76 -61.66
N ASN A 169 48.20 -10.64 -61.40
CA ASN A 169 48.18 -11.98 -62.00
C ASN A 169 47.81 -12.00 -63.50
N CYS A 170 47.25 -10.90 -64.03
CA CYS A 170 47.01 -10.75 -65.47
C CYS A 170 48.25 -10.27 -66.26
N ALA A 171 49.34 -9.88 -65.59
CA ALA A 171 50.58 -9.47 -66.25
C ALA A 171 51.55 -10.66 -66.51
N ALA A 172 51.25 -11.85 -65.99
CA ALA A 172 52.08 -13.04 -66.10
C ALA A 172 51.37 -14.16 -66.89
N VAL A 173 51.03 -13.89 -68.15
CA VAL A 173 50.77 -14.96 -69.13
C VAL A 173 52.03 -15.09 -70.01
N PRO A 174 52.86 -16.12 -69.85
CA PRO A 174 53.88 -16.42 -70.85
C PRO A 174 53.15 -17.00 -72.07
N VAL A 175 53.15 -16.24 -73.17
CA VAL A 175 52.80 -16.75 -74.51
C VAL A 175 53.90 -17.73 -74.91
N ALA A 176 53.52 -18.99 -75.11
CA ALA A 176 54.38 -20.02 -75.65
C ALA A 176 54.59 -19.83 -77.16
N GLU A 177 55.86 -19.80 -77.58
CA GLU A 177 56.38 -20.44 -78.79
C GLU A 177 57.75 -21.06 -78.46
#